data_AF-A0A3M2FA41-F1
#
_entry.id   AF-A0A3M2FA41-F1
#
_cell.length_a   1.000
_cell.length_b   1.000
_cell.length_c   1.000
_cell.angle_alpha   90.00
_cell.angle_beta   90.00
_cell.angle_gamma   90.00
#
_symmetry.space_group_name_H-M   'P 1'
#
loop_
_entity.id
_entity.type
_entity.pdbx_description
1 polymer ?
#
loop_
_entity_poly.entity_id
_entity_poly.type
_entity_poly.pdbx_seq_one_letter_code
_entity_poly.pdbx_strand_id
1 'polypeptide(L)'
;MQITLLSTLLLAASHALAAPQTPTDKVVQAFMALDTDGSDGVSQQEYLRMVEKRARQRFRQMDANRDGEVNEQEYRAFWQNQRAKWYRLRR
;
A
#
# COMPACT_ATOMS: atom_id res chain seq x y z
N MET A 1 16.62 -55.64 -30.87
CA MET A 1 16.86 -56.41 -29.63
C MET A 1 17.02 -55.42 -28.49
N GLN A 2 16.11 -55.53 -27.51
CA GLN A 2 16.28 -55.26 -26.06
C GLN A 2 16.70 -53.86 -25.55
N ILE A 3 16.23 -53.27 -24.44
CA ILE A 3 15.04 -53.31 -23.55
C ILE A 3 15.32 -52.18 -22.50
N THR A 4 14.30 -51.39 -22.10
CA THR A 4 14.19 -50.57 -20.85
C THR A 4 15.13 -49.36 -20.59
N LEU A 5 14.85 -48.32 -19.78
CA LEU A 5 13.91 -48.09 -18.68
C LEU A 5 13.51 -46.60 -18.61
N LEU A 6 12.21 -46.38 -18.37
CA LEU A 6 11.60 -45.40 -17.47
C LEU A 6 12.56 -44.46 -16.70
N SER A 7 12.44 -43.15 -16.93
CA SER A 7 12.80 -42.11 -15.94
C SER A 7 11.92 -40.89 -16.15
N THR A 8 10.60 -41.08 -16.00
CA THR A 8 9.70 -39.99 -15.62
C THR A 8 10.09 -39.53 -14.22
N LEU A 9 11.07 -38.64 -14.11
CA LEU A 9 11.36 -37.93 -12.87
C LEU A 9 10.32 -36.83 -12.70
N LEU A 10 9.12 -37.25 -12.32
CA LEU A 10 8.13 -36.40 -11.68
C LEU A 10 8.65 -36.15 -10.26
N LEU A 11 9.31 -35.01 -10.02
CA LEU A 11 9.62 -34.59 -8.66
C LEU A 11 9.35 -33.10 -8.45
N ALA A 12 8.18 -32.88 -7.87
CA ALA A 12 7.81 -31.77 -7.01
C ALA A 12 7.86 -30.36 -7.61
N ALA A 13 6.81 -30.00 -8.34
CA ALA A 13 6.27 -28.66 -8.23
C ALA A 13 5.77 -28.48 -6.77
N SER A 14 6.69 -28.08 -5.89
CA SER A 14 6.35 -27.56 -4.56
C SER A 14 5.54 -26.29 -4.76
N HIS A 15 4.24 -26.44 -4.97
CA HIS A 15 3.29 -25.39 -4.63
C HIS A 15 3.32 -25.32 -3.11
N ALA A 16 4.28 -24.56 -2.58
CA ALA A 16 4.19 -24.08 -1.22
C ALA A 16 2.83 -23.42 -1.12
N LEU A 17 1.91 -24.09 -0.42
CA LEU A 17 0.63 -23.51 -0.05
C LEU A 17 0.98 -22.33 0.84
N ALA A 18 1.16 -21.15 0.24
CA ALA A 18 1.39 -19.92 0.96
C ALA A 18 0.21 -19.78 1.92
N ALA A 19 0.47 -19.90 3.22
CA ALA A 19 -0.54 -19.77 4.24
C ALA A 19 -1.31 -18.46 4.01
N PRO A 20 -2.64 -18.45 4.24
CA PRO A 20 -3.42 -17.23 4.06
C PRO A 20 -2.81 -16.12 4.90
N GLN A 21 -2.43 -15.02 4.23
CA GLN A 21 -1.81 -13.86 4.86
C GLN A 21 -2.72 -13.35 5.99
N THR A 22 -2.16 -13.20 7.17
CA THR A 22 -2.84 -12.60 8.32
C THR A 22 -3.10 -11.11 8.07
N PRO A 23 -4.02 -10.48 8.82
CA PRO A 23 -4.19 -9.03 8.76
C PRO A 23 -2.89 -8.27 9.05
N THR A 24 -2.06 -8.79 9.95
CA THR A 24 -0.74 -8.22 10.27
C THR A 24 0.18 -8.27 9.07
N ASP A 25 0.21 -9.37 8.32
CA ASP A 25 1.08 -9.52 7.15
C ASP A 25 0.76 -8.48 6.07
N LYS A 26 -0.52 -8.15 5.89
CA LYS A 26 -0.93 -7.09 4.95
C LYS A 26 -0.41 -5.71 5.37
N VAL A 27 -0.42 -5.42 6.67
CA VAL A 27 0.12 -4.16 7.21
C VAL A 27 1.63 -4.12 7.04
N VAL A 28 2.32 -5.21 7.36
CA VAL A 28 3.78 -5.33 7.18
C VAL A 28 4.15 -5.20 5.71
N GLN A 29 3.45 -5.87 4.79
CA GLN A 29 3.67 -5.73 3.36
C GLN A 29 3.50 -4.29 2.87
N ALA A 30 2.45 -3.60 3.32
CA ALA A 30 2.22 -2.20 2.99
C ALA A 30 3.28 -1.26 3.58
N PHE A 31 3.86 -1.63 4.73
CA PHE A 31 4.96 -0.89 5.35
C PHE A 31 6.28 -1.13 4.62
N MET A 32 6.61 -2.39 4.30
CA MET A 32 7.82 -2.76 3.57
C MET A 32 7.81 -2.27 2.12
N ALA A 33 6.64 -1.92 1.55
CA ALA A 33 6.57 -1.20 0.28
C ALA A 33 7.22 0.21 0.33
N LEU A 34 7.62 0.69 1.51
CA LEU A 34 8.38 1.93 1.67
C LEU A 34 9.89 1.74 1.60
N ASP A 35 10.38 0.51 1.73
CA ASP A 35 11.79 0.17 1.52
C ASP A 35 12.11 0.35 0.04
N THR A 36 12.84 1.43 -0.25
CA THR A 36 13.20 1.85 -1.59
C THR A 36 14.62 1.45 -1.96
N ASP A 37 15.46 1.21 -0.95
CA ASP A 37 16.87 0.85 -1.14
C ASP A 37 17.11 -0.67 -1.06
N GLY A 38 16.10 -1.45 -0.69
CA GLY A 38 16.16 -2.92 -0.62
C GLY A 38 16.97 -3.39 0.58
N SER A 39 16.95 -2.64 1.69
CA SER A 39 17.66 -2.96 2.92
C SER A 39 16.91 -3.95 3.83
N ASP A 40 15.77 -4.47 3.39
CA ASP A 40 14.83 -5.31 4.16
C ASP A 40 14.31 -4.59 5.42
N GLY A 41 14.32 -3.26 5.38
CA GLY A 41 13.89 -2.39 6.47
C GLY A 41 13.48 -1.01 5.96
N VAL A 42 12.70 -0.29 6.77
CA VAL A 42 12.32 1.09 6.43
C VAL A 42 13.13 2.03 7.30
N SER A 43 14.04 2.77 6.66
CA SER A 43 14.81 3.81 7.32
C SER A 43 13.92 4.99 7.73
N GLN A 44 14.40 5.79 8.68
CA GLN A 44 13.72 7.04 9.06
C GLN A 44 13.51 7.97 7.86
N GLN A 45 14.50 8.04 6.97
CA GLN A 45 14.45 8.92 5.80
C GLN A 45 13.36 8.48 4.82
N GLU A 46 13.23 7.17 4.57
CA GLU A 46 12.17 6.60 3.72
C GLU A 46 10.78 6.86 4.29
N TYR A 47 10.65 6.64 5.60
CA TYR A 47 9.43 6.94 6.31
C TYR A 47 9.05 8.42 6.17
N LEU A 48 10.00 9.34 6.38
CA LEU A 48 9.77 10.78 6.25
C LEU A 48 9.40 11.19 4.82
N ARG A 49 10.06 10.64 3.79
CA ARG A 49 9.69 10.89 2.37
C ARG A 49 8.25 10.50 2.08
N MET A 50 7.81 9.37 2.62
CA MET A 50 6.42 8.93 2.50
C MET A 50 5.46 9.90 3.19
N VAL A 51 5.76 10.28 4.45
CA VAL A 51 4.90 11.17 5.24
C VAL A 51 4.75 12.49 4.52
N GLU A 52 5.86 13.07 4.05
CA GLU A 52 5.89 14.32 3.32
C GLU A 52 5.07 14.25 2.02
N LYS A 53 5.23 13.18 1.23
CA LYS A 53 4.43 12.95 0.02
C LYS A 53 2.93 12.91 0.33
N ARG A 54 2.53 12.17 1.37
CA ARG A 54 1.12 12.07 1.78
C ARG A 54 0.59 13.39 2.32
N ALA A 55 1.38 14.11 3.12
CA ALA A 55 1.03 15.41 3.65
C ALA A 55 0.79 16.41 2.51
N ARG A 56 1.71 16.53 1.55
CA ARG A 56 1.55 17.38 0.36
C ARG A 56 0.31 17.03 -0.45
N GLN A 57 0.06 15.74 -0.69
CA GLN A 57 -1.12 15.30 -1.44
C GLN A 57 -2.42 15.67 -0.73
N ARG A 58 -2.47 15.56 0.61
CA ARG A 58 -3.64 15.97 1.40
C ARG A 58 -3.80 17.48 1.43
N PHE A 59 -2.70 18.22 1.62
CA PHE A 59 -2.70 19.67 1.62
C PHE A 59 -3.28 20.23 0.32
N ARG A 60 -2.81 19.73 -0.83
CA ARG A 60 -3.32 20.12 -2.17
C ARG A 60 -4.80 19.77 -2.41
N GLN A 61 -5.38 18.88 -1.61
CA GLN A 61 -6.82 18.58 -1.66
C GLN A 61 -7.63 19.51 -0.77
N MET A 62 -7.01 20.13 0.24
CA MET A 62 -7.63 21.08 1.15
C MET A 62 -7.52 22.50 0.62
N ASP A 63 -6.32 22.90 0.19
CA ASP A 63 -6.01 24.19 -0.43
C ASP A 63 -6.65 24.24 -1.83
N ALA A 64 -7.85 24.79 -1.87
CA ALA A 64 -8.71 24.76 -3.06
C ALA A 64 -8.35 25.90 -4.02
N ASN A 65 -7.96 27.05 -3.47
CA ASN A 65 -7.58 28.22 -4.25
C ASN A 65 -6.09 28.21 -4.67
N ARG A 66 -5.27 27.30 -4.12
CA ARG A 66 -3.84 27.12 -4.39
C ARG A 66 -3.00 28.32 -3.98
N ASP A 67 -3.38 29.00 -2.91
CA ASP A 67 -2.61 30.13 -2.38
C ASP A 67 -1.47 29.67 -1.45
N GLY A 68 -1.40 28.38 -1.14
CA GLY A 68 -0.38 27.80 -0.26
C GLY A 68 -0.76 27.78 1.21
N GLU A 69 -1.98 28.21 1.55
CA GLU A 69 -2.56 28.13 2.89
C GLU A 69 -3.87 27.33 2.85
N VAL A 70 -4.38 26.97 4.04
CA VAL A 70 -5.72 26.38 4.15
C VAL A 70 -6.47 27.19 5.17
N ASN A 71 -7.47 27.93 4.71
CA ASN A 71 -8.31 28.71 5.59
C ASN A 71 -9.50 27.88 6.14
N GLU A 72 -10.27 28.48 7.05
CA GLU A 72 -11.40 27.80 7.69
C GLU A 72 -12.47 27.33 6.69
N GLN A 73 -12.75 28.13 5.65
CA GLN A 73 -13.78 27.82 4.67
C GLN A 73 -13.38 26.61 3.83
N GLU A 74 -12.13 26.57 3.38
CA GLU A 74 -11.54 25.45 2.65
C GLU A 74 -11.53 24.18 3.47
N TYR A 75 -11.09 24.27 4.73
CA TYR A 75 -11.09 23.14 5.64
C TYR A 75 -12.51 22.59 5.85
N ARG A 76 -13.50 23.46 6.09
CA ARG A 76 -14.91 23.07 6.27
C ARG A 76 -15.47 22.40 5.02
N ALA A 77 -15.20 22.94 3.83
CA ALA A 77 -15.64 22.39 2.56
C ALA A 77 -15.03 20.99 2.32
N PHE A 78 -13.73 20.83 2.59
CA PHE A 78 -13.06 19.54 2.52
C PHE A 78 -13.75 18.49 3.42
N TRP A 79 -14.06 18.84 4.68
CA TRP A 79 -14.74 17.92 5.61
C TRP A 79 -16.15 17.55 5.19
N GLN A 80 -16.93 18.49 4.65
CA GLN A 80 -18.27 18.18 4.15
C GLN A 80 -18.20 17.18 2.99
N ASN A 81 -17.26 17.37 2.06
CA ASN A 81 -17.04 16.46 0.95
C ASN A 81 -16.61 15.06 1.41
N GLN A 82 -15.68 14.98 2.39
CA GLN A 82 -15.26 13.69 2.92
C GLN A 82 -16.41 12.98 3.64
N ARG A 83 -17.17 13.67 4.49
CA ARG A 83 -18.35 13.10 5.17
C ARG A 83 -19.37 12.58 4.15
N ALA A 84 -19.68 13.35 3.11
CA ALA A 84 -20.60 12.95 2.06
C ALA A 84 -20.14 11.70 1.29
N LYS A 85 -18.83 11.45 1.19
CA LYS A 85 -18.28 10.21 0.63
C LYS A 85 -18.55 9.01 1.54
N TRP A 86 -18.36 9.16 2.84
CA TRP A 86 -18.59 8.08 3.83
C TRP A 86 -20.07 7.72 3.99
N TYR A 87 -20.96 8.70 3.99
CA TYR A 87 -22.41 8.42 4.07
C TYR A 87 -22.96 7.73 2.82
N ARG A 88 -22.35 7.90 1.65
CA ARG A 88 -22.74 7.20 0.40
C ARG A 88 -22.38 5.71 0.39
N LEU A 89 -21.39 5.27 1.17
CA LEU A 89 -20.95 3.88 1.21
C LEU A 89 -21.75 3.01 2.20
N ARG A 90 -22.64 3.61 3.00
CA ARG A 90 -23.44 2.95 4.04
C ARG A 90 -24.91 2.73 3.66
N ARG A 91 -25.27 2.83 2.37
CA ARG A 91 -26.62 2.63 1.85
C ARG A 91 -26.59 1.53 0.80
#